data_AF-A0A2Z5BV23-F1
#
_entry.id   AF-A0A2Z5BV23-F1
#
_cell.length_a   1.000
_cell.length_b   1.000
_cell.length_c   1.000
_cell.angle_alpha   90.00
_cell.angle_beta   90.00
_cell.angle_gamma   90.00
#
_symmetry.space_group_name_H-M   'P 1'
#
loop_
_entity.id
_entity.type
_entity.pdbx_description
1 polymer ?
#
loop_
_entity_poly.entity_id
_entity_poly.type
_entity_poly.pdbx_seq_one_letter_code
_entity_poly.pdbx_strand_id
1 'polypeptide(L)'
;MSDTKSGFSADERAAMAQRAEELRSTKGLKGAAKLAAEFEACIAAIDALTGTDREVATLLHRVVTEEAPQLAPKTWYGFPSYARDGKVVVFYQPASKFDTRYGTVGFQEHALLDDGDMWATSFAVVAVTPAVEKTLRELVARSVG
;
A
#
# COMPACT_ATOMS: atom_id res chain seq x y z
N MET A 1 23.07 -0.72 15.96
CA MET A 1 24.34 -0.22 15.40
C MET A 1 24.01 0.45 14.08
N SER A 2 23.87 1.78 14.07
CA SER A 2 23.64 2.55 12.85
C SER A 2 25.00 2.82 12.20
N ASP A 3 25.32 2.11 11.12
CA ASP A 3 26.58 2.30 10.40
C ASP A 3 26.52 3.62 9.61
N THR A 4 27.19 4.64 10.15
CA THR A 4 27.24 6.02 9.66
C THR A 4 28.13 6.19 8.43
N LYS A 5 27.74 5.57 7.31
CA LYS A 5 28.18 5.96 5.96
C LYS A 5 26.98 5.91 5.00
N SER A 6 26.49 7.09 4.61
CA SER A 6 25.20 7.38 3.95
C SER A 6 24.01 7.47 4.93
N GLY A 7 23.29 8.58 4.92
CA GLY A 7 22.21 8.91 5.86
C GLY A 7 20.92 8.09 5.71
N PHE A 8 20.99 6.87 5.18
CA PHE A 8 19.85 5.96 5.02
C PHE A 8 20.16 4.59 5.63
N SER A 9 19.16 3.96 6.22
CA SER A 9 19.20 2.57 6.69
C SER A 9 19.25 1.57 5.53
N ALA A 10 19.51 0.29 5.83
CA ALA A 10 19.47 -0.77 4.82
C ALA A 10 18.08 -0.91 4.19
N ASP A 11 17.03 -0.82 5.01
CA ASP A 11 15.64 -0.96 4.57
C ASP A 11 15.19 0.24 3.73
N GLU A 12 15.62 1.45 4.09
CA GLU A 12 15.38 2.65 3.29
C GLU A 12 16.07 2.56 1.93
N ARG A 13 17.31 2.07 1.87
CA ARG A 13 17.99 1.81 0.60
C ARG A 13 17.28 0.76 -0.24
N ALA A 14 16.81 -0.32 0.39
CA ALA A 14 16.05 -1.36 -0.30
C ALA A 14 14.71 -0.85 -0.86
N ALA A 15 13.98 -0.04 -0.07
CA ALA A 15 12.74 0.60 -0.50
C ALA A 15 12.98 1.55 -1.68
N MET A 16 14.04 2.39 -1.63
CA MET A 16 14.42 3.26 -2.74
C MET A 16 14.79 2.46 -4.00
N ALA A 17 15.54 1.37 -3.86
CA ALA A 17 15.91 0.50 -4.98
C ALA A 17 14.69 -0.15 -5.62
N GLN A 18 13.75 -0.66 -4.82
CA GLN A 18 12.48 -1.20 -5.31
C GLN A 18 11.68 -0.12 -6.04
N ARG A 19 11.57 1.09 -5.48
CA ARG A 19 10.86 2.18 -6.16
C ARG A 19 11.49 2.53 -7.51
N ALA A 20 12.82 2.54 -7.60
CA ALA A 20 13.51 2.74 -8.86
C ALA A 20 13.21 1.61 -9.86
N GLU A 21 13.16 0.37 -9.40
CA GLU A 21 12.85 -0.78 -10.26
C GLU A 21 11.38 -0.80 -10.73
N GLU A 22 10.42 -0.43 -9.88
CA GLU A 22 9.01 -0.23 -10.26
C GLU A 22 8.87 0.79 -11.40
N LEU A 23 9.60 1.90 -11.30
CA LEU A 23 9.60 2.94 -12.33
C LEU A 23 10.27 2.46 -13.63
N ARG A 24 11.28 1.58 -13.54
CA ARG A 24 11.95 1.00 -14.71
C ARG A 24 11.10 -0.05 -15.40
N SER A 25 10.54 -1.00 -14.65
CA SER A 25 9.71 -2.10 -15.17
C SER A 25 8.45 -1.61 -15.88
N THR A 26 7.92 -0.46 -15.45
CA THR A 26 6.77 0.18 -16.11
C THR A 26 7.15 1.23 -17.15
N LYS A 27 8.45 1.52 -17.35
CA LYS A 27 8.93 2.55 -18.28
C LYS A 27 8.55 2.18 -19.71
N GLY A 28 7.85 3.08 -20.39
CA GLY A 28 7.41 2.89 -21.77
C GLY A 28 6.09 2.12 -21.92
N LEU A 29 5.61 1.45 -20.86
CA LEU A 29 4.26 0.89 -20.83
C LEU A 29 3.22 2.01 -20.69
N LYS A 30 2.07 1.83 -21.33
CA LYS A 30 0.95 2.78 -21.30
C LYS A 30 -0.38 2.04 -21.22
N GLY A 31 -1.41 2.74 -20.74
CA GLY A 31 -2.78 2.24 -20.68
C GLY A 31 -2.89 0.86 -20.04
N ALA A 32 -3.65 -0.04 -20.66
CA ALA A 32 -3.91 -1.38 -20.15
C ALA A 32 -2.64 -2.22 -19.89
N ALA A 33 -1.61 -2.10 -20.73
CA ALA A 33 -0.37 -2.85 -20.54
C ALA A 33 0.37 -2.43 -19.27
N LYS A 34 0.36 -1.13 -18.95
CA LYS A 34 0.92 -0.63 -17.70
C LYS A 34 0.10 -1.09 -16.50
N LEU A 35 -1.23 -0.95 -16.59
CA LEU A 35 -2.14 -1.35 -15.51
C LEU A 35 -2.03 -2.85 -15.19
N ALA A 36 -1.92 -3.70 -16.22
CA ALA A 36 -1.71 -5.14 -16.02
C ALA A 36 -0.37 -5.43 -15.33
N ALA A 37 0.72 -4.81 -15.77
CA ALA A 37 2.03 -4.99 -15.13
C ALA A 37 2.05 -4.50 -13.66
N GLU A 38 1.42 -3.35 -13.38
CA GLU A 38 1.29 -2.82 -12.01
C GLU A 38 0.40 -3.71 -11.14
N PHE A 39 -0.67 -4.27 -11.70
CA PHE A 39 -1.54 -5.24 -11.03
C PHE A 39 -0.77 -6.51 -10.63
N GLU A 40 -0.09 -7.15 -11.58
CA GLU A 40 0.70 -8.37 -11.33
C GLU A 40 1.78 -8.12 -10.28
N ALA A 41 2.46 -6.96 -10.34
CA ALA A 41 3.43 -6.57 -9.33
C ALA A 41 2.81 -6.42 -7.93
N CYS A 42 1.59 -5.87 -7.85
CA CYS A 42 0.85 -5.73 -6.59
C CYS A 42 0.50 -7.11 -6.00
N ILE A 43 -0.03 -8.02 -6.82
CA ILE A 43 -0.35 -9.40 -6.39
C ILE A 43 0.92 -10.12 -5.94
N ALA A 44 2.01 -10.04 -6.70
CA ALA A 44 3.29 -10.63 -6.33
C ALA A 44 3.83 -10.07 -5.00
N ALA A 45 3.64 -8.76 -4.75
CA ALA A 45 4.02 -8.15 -3.47
C ALA A 45 3.18 -8.68 -2.30
N ILE A 46 1.88 -8.95 -2.50
CA ILE A 46 1.01 -9.56 -1.47
C ILE A 46 1.42 -11.01 -1.21
N ASP A 47 1.67 -11.80 -2.27
CA ASP A 47 2.02 -13.21 -2.14
C ASP A 47 3.40 -13.45 -1.53
N ALA A 48 4.32 -12.48 -1.64
CA ALA A 48 5.62 -12.52 -0.98
C ALA A 48 5.55 -12.28 0.55
N LEU A 49 4.42 -11.77 1.06
CA LEU A 49 4.22 -11.55 2.50
C LEU A 49 3.84 -12.84 3.21
N THR A 50 4.05 -12.88 4.52
CA THR A 50 3.68 -14.02 5.36
C THR A 50 3.00 -13.56 6.66
N GLY A 51 2.34 -14.48 7.36
CA GLY A 51 1.66 -14.19 8.63
C GLY A 51 0.64 -13.04 8.52
N THR A 52 0.55 -12.24 9.58
CA THR A 52 -0.36 -11.09 9.66
C THR A 52 -0.18 -10.10 8.52
N ASP A 53 1.04 -9.89 8.02
CA ASP A 53 1.28 -8.99 6.88
C ASP A 53 0.53 -9.45 5.63
N ARG A 54 0.55 -10.76 5.35
CA ARG A 54 -0.19 -11.33 4.22
C ARG A 54 -1.69 -11.24 4.42
N GLU A 55 -2.17 -11.55 5.63
CA GLU A 55 -3.58 -11.49 5.97
C GLU A 55 -4.16 -10.08 5.76
N VAL A 56 -3.48 -9.04 6.27
CA VAL A 56 -3.92 -7.65 6.15
C VAL A 56 -3.81 -7.17 4.70
N ALA A 57 -2.73 -7.49 3.99
CA ALA A 57 -2.58 -7.09 2.59
C ALA A 57 -3.65 -7.73 1.69
N THR A 58 -3.98 -9.00 1.92
CA THR A 58 -5.05 -9.72 1.22
C THR A 58 -6.41 -9.13 1.53
N LEU A 59 -6.69 -8.81 2.81
CA LEU A 59 -7.92 -8.14 3.22
C LEU A 59 -8.06 -6.79 2.51
N LEU A 60 -7.02 -5.95 2.55
CA LEU A 60 -7.05 -4.64 1.93
C LEU A 60 -7.29 -4.76 0.42
N HIS A 61 -6.64 -5.71 -0.26
CA HIS A 61 -6.86 -5.95 -1.68
C HIS A 61 -8.31 -6.25 -2.02
N ARG A 62 -8.91 -7.18 -1.28
CA ARG A 62 -10.32 -7.53 -1.46
C ARG A 62 -11.23 -6.34 -1.19
N VAL A 63 -11.03 -5.64 -0.08
CA VAL A 63 -11.83 -4.46 0.30
C VAL A 63 -11.74 -3.36 -0.76
N VAL A 64 -10.55 -3.03 -1.26
CA VAL A 64 -10.41 -2.02 -2.31
C VAL A 64 -11.06 -2.46 -3.61
N THR A 65 -10.94 -3.73 -3.98
CA THR A 65 -11.59 -4.28 -5.19
C THR A 65 -13.11 -4.17 -5.11
N GLU A 66 -13.69 -4.35 -3.92
CA GLU A 66 -15.14 -4.32 -3.71
C GLU A 66 -15.70 -2.90 -3.51
N GLU A 67 -15.07 -2.09 -2.66
CA GLU A 67 -15.58 -0.78 -2.23
C GLU A 67 -15.05 0.39 -3.07
N ALA A 68 -13.90 0.23 -3.73
CA ALA A 68 -13.22 1.27 -4.47
C ALA A 68 -12.59 0.77 -5.79
N PRO A 69 -13.37 0.13 -6.69
CA PRO A 69 -12.86 -0.48 -7.93
C PRO A 69 -12.21 0.52 -8.91
N GLN A 70 -12.42 1.83 -8.71
CA GLN A 70 -11.74 2.91 -9.44
C GLN A 70 -10.28 3.11 -9.03
N LEU A 71 -9.81 2.45 -7.97
CA LEU A 71 -8.40 2.49 -7.56
C LEU A 71 -7.63 1.33 -8.19
N ALA A 72 -6.71 1.66 -9.10
CA ALA A 72 -5.86 0.69 -9.76
C ALA A 72 -4.80 0.13 -8.78
N PRO A 73 -4.69 -1.21 -8.64
CA PRO A 73 -3.62 -1.81 -7.85
C PRO A 73 -2.24 -1.56 -8.48
N LYS A 74 -1.26 -1.29 -7.64
CA LYS A 74 0.15 -1.10 -8.01
C LYS A 74 1.06 -1.36 -6.83
N THR A 75 2.37 -1.30 -7.05
CA THR A 75 3.33 -1.17 -5.96
C THR A 75 3.84 0.26 -5.82
N TRP A 76 4.19 0.62 -4.59
CA TRP A 76 4.86 1.88 -4.25
C TRP A 76 5.86 1.61 -3.13
N TYR A 77 7.15 1.75 -3.41
CA TYR A 77 8.22 1.31 -2.50
C TYR A 77 8.09 -0.18 -2.13
N GLY A 78 7.60 -1.01 -3.06
CA GLY A 78 7.31 -2.44 -2.88
C GLY A 78 6.17 -2.72 -1.89
N PHE A 79 5.32 -1.74 -1.60
CA PHE A 79 4.11 -1.91 -0.79
C PHE A 79 2.92 -2.17 -1.71
N PRO A 80 2.02 -3.12 -1.39
CA PRO A 80 0.71 -3.20 -2.03
C PRO A 80 -0.04 -1.87 -1.88
N SER A 81 -0.37 -1.24 -2.99
CA SER A 81 -0.91 0.12 -3.04
C SER A 81 -2.01 0.25 -4.09
N TYR A 82 -2.89 1.23 -3.92
CA TYR A 82 -4.06 1.43 -4.77
C TYR A 82 -4.19 2.90 -5.13
N ALA A 83 -4.33 3.17 -6.44
CA ALA A 83 -4.10 4.50 -6.97
C ALA A 83 -5.21 4.98 -7.90
N ARG A 84 -5.54 6.27 -7.81
CA ARG A 84 -6.35 7.00 -8.77
C ARG A 84 -5.42 7.81 -9.67
N ASP A 85 -5.53 7.65 -10.97
CA ASP A 85 -4.69 8.38 -11.94
C ASP A 85 -3.18 8.27 -11.65
N GLY A 86 -2.75 7.09 -11.19
CA GLY A 86 -1.35 6.79 -10.86
C GLY A 86 -0.88 7.36 -9.51
N LYS A 87 -1.71 8.12 -8.81
CA LYS A 87 -1.46 8.66 -7.47
C LYS A 87 -2.01 7.73 -6.40
N VAL A 88 -1.17 7.31 -5.47
CA VAL A 88 -1.57 6.39 -4.39
C VAL A 88 -2.62 7.08 -3.50
N VAL A 89 -3.68 6.35 -3.16
CA VAL A 89 -4.77 6.77 -2.27
C VAL A 89 -4.70 5.97 -0.97
N VAL A 90 -4.59 4.65 -1.06
CA VAL A 90 -4.47 3.75 0.09
C VAL A 90 -3.40 2.70 -0.17
N PHE A 91 -2.67 2.29 0.87
CA PHE A 91 -1.59 1.31 0.78
C PHE A 91 -1.45 0.51 2.08
N TYR A 92 -0.74 -0.62 1.99
CA TYR A 92 -0.31 -1.39 3.15
C TYR A 92 1.21 -1.39 3.27
N GLN A 93 1.74 -0.83 4.37
CA GLN A 93 3.15 -0.93 4.74
C GLN A 93 3.36 -2.16 5.63
N PRO A 94 4.03 -3.22 5.15
CA PRO A 94 4.25 -4.44 5.93
C PRO A 94 5.23 -4.19 7.08
N ALA A 95 4.95 -4.81 8.23
CA ALA A 95 5.80 -4.70 9.42
C ALA A 95 7.18 -5.31 9.17
N SER A 96 7.18 -6.48 8.53
CA SER A 96 8.36 -7.30 8.22
C SER A 96 9.41 -6.58 7.37
N LYS A 97 9.03 -5.50 6.69
CA LYS A 97 9.91 -4.77 5.77
C LYS A 97 10.77 -3.71 6.45
N PHE A 98 10.36 -3.23 7.63
CA PHE A 98 11.05 -2.18 8.38
C PHE A 98 11.32 -2.58 9.83
N ASP A 99 11.15 -3.86 10.15
CA ASP A 99 11.26 -4.39 11.51
C ASP A 99 10.40 -3.58 12.52
N THR A 100 9.20 -3.20 12.10
CA THR A 100 8.27 -2.45 12.96
C THR A 100 7.39 -3.39 13.77
N ARG A 101 6.88 -2.91 14.90
CA ARG A 101 6.00 -3.68 15.79
C ARG A 101 4.71 -4.17 15.11
N TYR A 102 4.24 -3.47 14.07
CA TYR A 102 2.99 -3.75 13.37
C TYR A 102 3.03 -3.21 11.95
N GLY A 103 2.16 -3.76 11.10
CA GLY A 103 1.90 -3.26 9.76
C GLY A 103 0.85 -2.17 9.78
N THR A 104 0.85 -1.34 8.74
CA THR A 104 0.05 -0.12 8.71
C THR A 104 -0.74 -0.02 7.43
N VAL A 105 -2.06 0.18 7.53
CA VAL A 105 -2.88 0.66 6.41
C VAL A 105 -2.84 2.19 6.44
N GLY A 106 -2.35 2.79 5.37
CA GLY A 106 -2.17 4.23 5.25
C GLY A 106 -2.97 4.82 4.09
N PHE A 107 -3.43 6.05 4.27
CA PHE A 107 -4.09 6.88 3.27
C PHE A 107 -3.20 8.07 2.94
N GLN A 108 -3.04 8.35 1.65
CA GLN A 108 -2.25 9.47 1.14
C GLN A 108 -3.10 10.72 0.91
N GLU A 109 -2.45 11.85 0.61
CA GLU A 109 -3.09 13.16 0.39
C GLU A 109 -4.21 13.18 -0.67
N HIS A 110 -4.29 12.15 -1.52
CA HIS A 110 -5.32 12.02 -2.56
C HIS A 110 -6.55 11.23 -2.11
N ALA A 111 -6.57 10.75 -0.86
CA ALA A 111 -7.75 10.19 -0.22
C ALA A 111 -8.70 11.31 0.24
N LEU A 112 -9.99 11.16 -0.06
CA LEU A 112 -11.06 12.10 0.31
C LEU A 112 -11.56 11.85 1.74
N LEU A 113 -10.62 11.73 2.69
CA LEU A 113 -10.90 11.57 4.12
C LEU A 113 -10.85 12.90 4.88
N ASP A 114 -10.90 14.01 4.16
CA ASP A 114 -10.72 15.40 4.58
C ASP A 114 -11.95 16.04 5.25
N ASP A 115 -12.78 15.22 5.88
CA ASP A 115 -13.93 15.68 6.66
C ASP A 115 -13.47 16.26 8.02
N GLY A 116 -13.30 17.58 8.09
CA GLY A 116 -13.16 18.33 9.35
C GLY A 116 -11.73 18.80 9.67
N ASP A 117 -11.53 19.27 10.91
CA ASP A 117 -10.28 19.93 11.32
C ASP A 117 -9.09 18.96 11.51
N MET A 118 -9.36 17.66 11.68
CA MET A 118 -8.35 16.61 11.86
C MET A 118 -8.94 15.22 11.60
N TRP A 119 -8.17 14.35 10.94
CA TRP A 119 -8.52 12.96 10.70
C TRP A 119 -7.30 12.04 10.78
N ALA A 120 -7.54 10.76 11.03
CA ALA A 120 -6.50 9.74 11.02
C ALA A 120 -6.13 9.36 9.57
N THR A 121 -4.83 9.35 9.26
CA THR A 121 -4.30 8.99 7.93
C THR A 121 -3.66 7.61 7.90
N SER A 122 -3.47 6.96 9.05
CA SER A 122 -2.94 5.61 9.11
C SER A 122 -3.42 4.85 10.33
N PHE A 123 -3.50 3.52 10.18
CA PHE A 123 -4.01 2.61 11.19
C PHE A 123 -3.08 1.41 11.32
N ALA A 124 -2.64 1.13 12.55
CA ALA A 124 -1.97 -0.12 12.88
C ALA A 124 -2.98 -1.27 12.78
N VAL A 125 -2.65 -2.31 12.02
CA VAL A 125 -3.51 -3.50 11.89
C VAL A 125 -2.71 -4.72 12.32
N VAL A 126 -3.07 -5.26 13.49
CA VAL A 126 -2.35 -6.38 14.13
C VAL A 126 -3.08 -7.72 14.00
N ALA A 127 -4.31 -7.71 13.52
CA ALA A 127 -5.11 -8.91 13.27
C ALA A 127 -6.26 -8.62 12.30
N VAL A 128 -6.60 -9.60 11.47
CA VAL A 128 -7.81 -9.55 10.64
C VAL A 128 -9.01 -10.07 11.43
N THR A 129 -9.92 -9.17 11.76
CA THR A 129 -11.18 -9.49 12.47
C THR A 129 -12.37 -8.87 11.73
N PRO A 130 -13.61 -9.32 11.97
CA PRO A 130 -14.79 -8.70 11.36
C PRO A 130 -14.91 -7.20 11.64
N ALA A 131 -14.51 -6.76 12.84
CA ALA A 131 -14.52 -5.34 13.20
C ALA A 131 -13.48 -4.55 12.39
N VAL A 132 -12.27 -5.09 12.23
CA VAL A 132 -11.21 -4.48 11.41
C VAL A 132 -11.65 -4.40 9.94
N GLU A 133 -12.21 -5.49 9.38
CA GLU A 133 -12.72 -5.48 8.01
C GLU A 133 -13.80 -4.42 7.81
N LYS A 134 -14.77 -4.33 8.73
CA LYS A 134 -15.82 -3.32 8.67
C LYS A 134 -15.22 -1.90 8.65
N THR A 135 -14.30 -1.60 9.56
CA THR A 135 -13.64 -0.28 9.60
C THR A 135 -12.88 0.02 8.31
N LEU A 136 -12.14 -0.95 7.77
CA LEU A 136 -11.40 -0.77 6.52
C LEU A 136 -12.34 -0.52 5.34
N ARG A 137 -13.48 -1.22 5.25
CA ARG A 137 -14.49 -0.97 4.21
C ARG A 137 -15.02 0.46 4.26
N GLU A 138 -15.42 0.91 5.45
CA GLU A 138 -15.94 2.27 5.64
C GLU A 138 -14.89 3.33 5.27
N LEU A 139 -13.63 3.15 5.67
CA LEU A 139 -12.55 4.08 5.34
C LEU A 139 -12.21 4.06 3.84
N VAL A 140 -12.14 2.88 3.22
CA VAL A 140 -11.83 2.76 1.79
C VAL A 140 -12.93 3.36 0.93
N ALA A 141 -14.20 3.07 1.24
CA ALA A 141 -15.35 3.66 0.53
C ALA A 141 -15.34 5.19 0.64
N ARG A 142 -15.12 5.74 1.84
CA ARG A 142 -15.03 7.20 2.03
C ARG A 142 -13.81 7.81 1.33
N SER A 143 -12.68 7.11 1.28
CA SER A 143 -11.44 7.63 0.69
C SER A 143 -11.55 7.97 -0.80
N VAL A 144 -12.61 7.52 -1.46
CA VAL A 144 -12.85 7.75 -2.87
C VAL A 144 -14.00 8.70 -3.19
N GLY A 145 -14.71 9.21 -2.19
CA GLY A 145 -15.85 10.13 -2.35
C GLY A 145 -17.18 9.41 -2.51
#